data_AF-A0A1U9N676-F1
#
_entry.id   AF-A0A1U9N676-F1
#
_cell.length_a   1.000
_cell.length_b   1.000
_cell.length_c   1.000
_cell.angle_alpha   90.00
_cell.angle_beta   90.00
_cell.angle_gamma   90.00
#
_symmetry.space_group_name_H-M   'P 1'
#
loop_
_entity.id
_entity.type
_entity.pdbx_description
1 polymer ?
#
loop_
_entity_poly.entity_id
_entity_poly.type
_entity_poly.pdbx_seq_one_letter_code
_entity_poly.pdbx_strand_id
1 'polypeptide(L)'
;MLQSIIKAGFMVVACMWGAFANAGAITCLPSNERVATLDDAVLCATRNGPNANISTPADVDALIDDLGFAWVKEGEITAPGSNDLFKVSADSWGTDVNGMWYIDASFWTMYSRAVISMHVGEGGGNPDAFAWLITPGEVSGTFSYERVAGKGGGLSNLFLWGSGTPKTSVSEPNIAILLLLGLISVFAVRRRT
;
A
#
# COMPACT_ATOMS: atom_id res chain seq x y z
N MET A 1 -6.26 42.17 53.93
CA MET A 1 -5.10 42.07 53.01
C MET A 1 -4.63 40.62 53.07
N LEU A 2 -4.98 39.77 52.10
CA LEU A 2 -4.19 39.44 50.89
C LEU A 2 -2.86 38.76 51.30
N GLN A 3 -2.48 37.52 50.94
CA GLN A 3 -2.66 36.80 49.67
C GLN A 3 -2.53 35.26 49.84
N SER A 4 -3.30 34.55 49.01
CA SER A 4 -3.16 33.13 48.66
C SER A 4 -1.80 32.78 48.07
N ILE A 5 -1.20 31.65 48.46
CA ILE A 5 -0.10 31.02 47.72
C ILE A 5 -0.67 29.91 46.85
N ILE A 6 -0.51 30.10 45.55
CA ILE A 6 -1.11 29.35 44.45
C ILE A 6 -0.29 28.10 44.13
N LYS A 7 -1.03 27.04 43.82
CA LYS A 7 -0.67 25.73 43.27
C LYS A 7 0.39 25.80 42.15
N ALA A 8 1.38 24.90 42.19
CA ALA A 8 2.22 24.57 41.04
C ALA A 8 2.03 23.09 40.68
N GLY A 9 1.01 22.81 39.86
CA GLY A 9 0.83 21.51 39.20
C GLY A 9 1.57 21.52 37.88
N PHE A 10 2.66 20.77 37.79
CA PHE A 10 3.42 20.57 36.55
C PHE A 10 2.69 19.52 35.70
N MET A 11 1.84 19.95 34.77
CA MET A 11 1.17 19.08 33.80
C MET A 11 2.02 19.07 32.52
N VAL A 12 2.85 18.05 32.36
CA VAL A 12 3.62 17.82 31.12
C VAL A 12 2.69 17.12 30.13
N VAL A 13 2.11 17.87 29.21
CA VAL A 13 1.36 17.34 28.07
C VAL A 13 2.37 17.03 26.97
N ALA A 14 2.77 15.76 26.86
CA ALA A 14 3.57 15.28 25.74
C ALA A 14 2.64 15.05 24.54
N CYS A 15 2.49 16.06 23.68
CA CYS A 15 1.87 15.90 22.37
C CYS A 15 2.82 15.08 21.47
N MET A 16 2.60 13.77 21.39
CA MET A 16 3.21 12.94 20.35
C MET A 16 2.49 13.23 19.03
N TRP A 17 3.05 14.13 18.23
CA TRP A 17 2.66 14.26 16.83
C TRP A 17 3.24 13.06 16.05
N GLY A 18 2.40 12.07 15.79
CA GLY A 18 2.70 11.05 14.78
C GLY A 18 2.67 11.71 13.41
N ALA A 19 3.81 11.76 12.73
CA ALA A 19 3.85 12.10 11.32
C ALA A 19 3.25 10.93 10.53
N PHE A 20 2.14 11.16 9.82
CA PHE A 20 1.65 10.22 8.82
C PHE A 20 2.58 10.32 7.61
N ALA A 21 3.44 9.33 7.41
CA ALA A 21 4.14 9.17 6.15
C ALA A 21 3.13 8.57 5.16
N ASN A 22 2.66 9.37 4.21
CA ASN A 22 1.81 8.87 3.14
C ASN A 22 2.72 8.38 2.01
N ALA A 23 2.48 7.17 1.51
CA ALA A 23 3.23 6.65 0.38
C ALA A 23 2.84 7.44 -0.88
N GLY A 24 3.82 7.66 -1.78
CA GLY A 24 3.62 8.49 -2.96
C GLY A 24 3.07 7.69 -4.14
N ALA A 25 2.48 8.40 -5.10
CA ALA A 25 2.19 7.89 -6.43
C ALA A 25 3.44 7.35 -7.11
N ILE A 26 3.37 6.13 -7.66
CA ILE A 26 4.39 5.62 -8.58
C ILE A 26 3.78 5.47 -9.98
N THR A 27 4.30 6.28 -10.89
CA THR A 27 4.02 6.13 -12.32
C THR A 27 4.96 5.10 -12.91
N CYS A 28 4.38 4.07 -13.51
CA CYS A 28 5.12 3.18 -14.38
C CYS A 28 5.38 3.86 -15.71
N LEU A 29 6.65 4.19 -15.93
CA LEU A 29 7.13 4.70 -17.20
C LEU A 29 7.76 3.55 -17.98
N PRO A 30 7.39 3.40 -19.25
CA PRO A 30 8.42 3.33 -20.27
C PRO A 30 8.39 4.55 -21.20
N SER A 31 9.58 4.83 -21.74
CA SER A 31 10.05 6.09 -22.31
C SER A 31 9.44 6.57 -23.63
N ASN A 32 8.27 6.07 -24.08
CA ASN A 32 7.73 6.47 -25.38
C ASN A 32 6.22 6.31 -25.66
N GLU A 33 5.40 5.59 -24.88
CA GLU A 33 4.04 5.22 -25.35
C GLU A 33 2.92 5.26 -24.28
N ARG A 34 2.70 4.20 -23.48
CA ARG A 34 1.57 4.13 -22.51
C ARG A 34 2.00 4.47 -21.09
N VAL A 35 1.08 5.09 -20.33
CA VAL A 35 1.36 5.53 -18.95
C VAL A 35 0.29 4.99 -18.01
N ALA A 36 0.72 4.41 -16.90
CA ALA A 36 -0.16 4.08 -15.80
C ALA A 36 0.46 4.53 -14.48
N THR A 37 -0.37 5.01 -13.57
CA THR A 37 0.05 5.47 -12.24
C THR A 37 -0.78 4.76 -11.20
N LEU A 38 -0.14 4.43 -10.07
CA LEU A 38 -0.80 3.85 -8.92
C LEU A 38 -0.24 4.47 -7.64
N ASP A 39 -1.14 4.94 -6.76
CA ASP A 39 -0.79 5.48 -5.45
C ASP A 39 -0.40 4.39 -4.46
N ASP A 40 0.34 4.81 -3.43
CA ASP A 40 0.73 3.99 -2.31
C ASP A 40 1.57 2.76 -2.68
N ALA A 41 2.34 2.86 -3.76
CA ALA A 41 3.29 1.84 -4.19
C ALA A 41 4.72 2.18 -3.77
N VAL A 42 5.55 1.15 -3.61
CA VAL A 42 7.01 1.27 -3.36
C VAL A 42 7.86 0.91 -4.57
N LEU A 43 7.31 0.14 -5.51
CA LEU A 43 7.98 -0.27 -6.73
C LEU A 43 6.96 -0.38 -7.86
N CYS A 44 7.41 -0.07 -9.08
CA CYS A 44 6.71 -0.36 -10.31
C CYS A 44 7.58 -1.26 -11.20
N ALA A 45 6.94 -2.17 -11.91
CA ALA A 45 7.53 -2.92 -13.00
C ALA A 45 6.55 -3.03 -14.18
N THR A 46 7.09 -3.27 -15.39
CA THR A 46 6.29 -3.34 -16.62
C THR A 46 6.67 -4.56 -17.43
N ARG A 47 5.72 -5.09 -18.21
CA ARG A 47 5.95 -6.19 -19.12
C ARG A 47 5.55 -5.78 -20.54
N ASN A 48 6.50 -5.97 -21.46
CA ASN A 48 6.32 -5.73 -22.88
C ASN A 48 5.94 -7.02 -23.61
N GLY A 49 5.23 -6.88 -24.72
CA GLY A 49 4.93 -7.97 -25.65
C GLY A 49 3.43 -8.04 -25.94
N PRO A 50 3.06 -8.42 -27.17
CA PRO A 50 1.67 -8.40 -27.59
C PRO A 50 0.80 -9.19 -26.62
N ASN A 51 -0.17 -8.52 -26.00
CA ASN A 51 -1.08 -9.12 -25.01
C ASN A 51 -0.36 -9.72 -23.79
N ALA A 52 0.80 -9.16 -23.41
CA ALA A 52 1.51 -9.59 -22.22
C ALA A 52 0.65 -9.28 -20.99
N ASN A 53 0.25 -10.33 -20.29
CA ASN A 53 -0.57 -10.25 -19.10
C ASN A 53 0.20 -10.83 -17.91
N ILE A 54 0.08 -10.21 -16.74
CA ILE A 54 0.64 -10.71 -15.48
C ILE A 54 -0.48 -11.46 -14.79
N SER A 55 -0.80 -12.66 -15.28
CA SER A 55 -2.02 -13.40 -14.91
C SER A 55 -1.74 -14.65 -14.07
N THR A 56 -0.47 -15.01 -13.89
CA THR A 56 -0.02 -16.16 -13.09
C THR A 56 0.92 -15.73 -11.95
N PRO A 57 0.99 -16.49 -10.84
CA PRO A 57 1.96 -16.25 -9.77
C PRO A 57 3.41 -16.16 -10.23
N ALA A 58 3.80 -16.97 -11.22
CA ALA A 58 5.14 -16.98 -11.77
C ALA A 58 5.50 -15.68 -12.51
N ASP A 59 4.50 -15.04 -13.15
CA ASP A 59 4.71 -13.75 -13.81
C ASP A 59 5.02 -12.64 -12.80
N VAL A 60 4.35 -12.66 -11.64
CA VAL A 60 4.58 -11.70 -10.56
C VAL A 60 5.95 -11.91 -9.94
N ASP A 61 6.30 -13.17 -9.61
CA ASP A 61 7.58 -13.50 -9.00
C ASP A 61 8.74 -13.06 -9.88
N ALA A 62 8.70 -13.38 -11.18
CA ALA A 62 9.73 -13.01 -12.14
C ALA A 62 9.88 -11.49 -12.33
N LEU A 63 8.85 -10.70 -12.03
CA LEU A 63 8.82 -9.27 -12.32
C LEU A 63 9.12 -8.40 -11.09
N ILE A 64 8.63 -8.79 -9.91
CA ILE A 64 8.68 -7.95 -8.70
C ILE A 64 9.76 -8.40 -7.72
N ASP A 65 10.11 -9.68 -7.70
CA ASP A 65 10.84 -10.24 -6.56
C ASP A 65 12.05 -11.08 -6.96
N ASP A 66 11.98 -11.98 -7.94
CA ASP A 66 13.00 -13.00 -8.26
C ASP A 66 13.60 -13.74 -7.04
N LEU A 67 12.91 -13.64 -5.89
CA LEU A 67 13.33 -14.18 -4.60
C LEU A 67 12.58 -15.49 -4.28
N GLY A 68 11.69 -15.94 -5.18
CA GLY A 68 11.00 -17.24 -5.07
C GLY A 68 9.84 -17.24 -4.09
N PHE A 69 9.14 -16.11 -3.95
CA PHE A 69 7.98 -16.03 -3.07
C PHE A 69 6.76 -16.67 -3.73
N ALA A 70 6.00 -17.45 -2.97
CA ALA A 70 4.74 -18.01 -3.45
C ALA A 70 3.68 -16.90 -3.50
N TRP A 71 3.28 -16.50 -4.70
CA TRP A 71 2.20 -15.52 -4.91
C TRP A 71 0.85 -16.23 -5.03
N VAL A 72 -0.18 -15.63 -4.43
CA VAL A 72 -1.57 -16.09 -4.53
C VAL A 72 -2.41 -14.96 -5.12
N LYS A 73 -3.34 -15.28 -6.01
CA LYS A 73 -4.28 -14.30 -6.58
C LYS A 73 -5.46 -14.13 -5.63
N GLU A 74 -5.67 -12.92 -5.15
CA GLU A 74 -6.65 -12.54 -4.11
C GLU A 74 -7.72 -11.58 -4.65
N GLY A 75 -7.81 -11.48 -5.97
CA GLY A 75 -8.82 -10.66 -6.63
C GLY A 75 -8.57 -10.51 -8.11
N GLU A 76 -9.66 -10.49 -8.88
CA GLU A 76 -9.69 -10.20 -10.30
C GLU A 76 -10.85 -9.26 -10.63
N ILE A 77 -10.52 -8.13 -11.25
CA ILE A 77 -11.47 -7.09 -11.66
C ILE A 77 -11.37 -6.93 -13.17
N THR A 78 -12.44 -7.28 -13.88
CA THR A 78 -12.58 -7.11 -15.34
C THR A 78 -13.56 -6.00 -15.73
N ALA A 79 -14.19 -5.38 -14.72
CA ALA A 79 -15.00 -4.17 -14.78
C ALA A 79 -15.10 -3.58 -13.36
N PRO A 80 -15.36 -2.27 -13.18
CA PRO A 80 -15.45 -1.67 -11.85
C PRO A 80 -16.41 -2.44 -10.93
N GLY A 81 -15.98 -2.71 -9.71
CA GLY A 81 -16.67 -3.64 -8.82
C GLY A 81 -15.75 -4.18 -7.74
N SER A 82 -16.14 -5.29 -7.14
CA SER A 82 -15.38 -5.99 -6.10
C SER A 82 -15.31 -7.47 -6.39
N ASN A 83 -14.17 -8.07 -6.12
CA ASN A 83 -13.94 -9.50 -6.17
C ASN A 83 -12.97 -9.88 -5.06
N ASP A 84 -13.43 -10.78 -4.18
CA ASP A 84 -12.65 -11.26 -3.03
C ASP A 84 -12.15 -10.11 -2.13
N LEU A 85 -10.84 -9.99 -1.91
CA LEU A 85 -10.22 -8.95 -1.08
C LEU A 85 -9.94 -7.66 -1.84
N PHE A 86 -10.37 -7.57 -3.10
CA PHE A 86 -10.04 -6.46 -3.98
C PHE A 86 -11.27 -5.74 -4.51
N LYS A 87 -11.25 -4.42 -4.48
CA LYS A 87 -12.31 -3.57 -5.02
C LYS A 87 -11.74 -2.41 -5.79
N VAL A 88 -12.41 -2.04 -6.86
CA VAL A 88 -12.05 -0.94 -7.74
C VAL A 88 -13.29 -0.12 -8.08
N SER A 89 -13.17 1.20 -8.01
CA SER A 89 -14.14 2.14 -8.60
C SER A 89 -13.42 2.97 -9.66
N ALA A 90 -14.01 3.13 -10.83
CA ALA A 90 -13.41 3.88 -11.92
C ALA A 90 -14.45 4.71 -12.67
N ASP A 91 -14.01 5.79 -13.29
CA ASP A 91 -14.83 6.65 -14.15
C ASP A 91 -15.15 6.00 -15.51
N SER A 92 -14.29 5.10 -15.96
CA SER A 92 -14.38 4.38 -17.24
C SER A 92 -13.79 2.97 -17.13
N TRP A 93 -13.95 2.16 -18.18
CA TRP A 93 -13.25 0.87 -18.33
C TRP A 93 -13.04 0.56 -19.82
N GLY A 94 -11.97 -0.14 -20.17
CA GLY A 94 -11.65 -0.40 -21.58
C GLY A 94 -11.18 0.83 -22.37
N THR A 95 -10.79 1.92 -21.69
CA THR A 95 -10.24 3.15 -22.29
C THR A 95 -9.35 3.86 -21.26
N ASP A 96 -8.96 5.10 -21.51
CA ASP A 96 -8.32 5.99 -20.53
C ASP A 96 -9.19 6.08 -19.28
N VAL A 97 -8.60 5.83 -18.12
CA VAL A 97 -9.33 5.57 -16.88
C VAL A 97 -8.65 6.22 -15.69
N ASN A 98 -9.46 6.78 -14.79
CA ASN A 98 -9.07 7.17 -13.45
C ASN A 98 -9.96 6.45 -12.44
N GLY A 99 -9.37 6.04 -11.33
CA GLY A 99 -10.13 5.34 -10.31
C GLY A 99 -9.45 5.26 -8.96
N MET A 100 -10.12 4.54 -8.08
CA MET A 100 -9.66 4.15 -6.76
C MET A 100 -9.58 2.64 -6.71
N TRP A 101 -8.53 2.13 -6.09
CA TRP A 101 -8.42 0.74 -5.67
C TRP A 101 -8.57 0.64 -4.16
N TYR A 102 -9.02 -0.52 -3.70
CA TYR A 102 -9.21 -0.84 -2.29
C TYR A 102 -8.82 -2.30 -2.05
N ILE A 103 -8.09 -2.53 -0.97
CA ILE A 103 -7.75 -3.85 -0.45
C ILE A 103 -8.47 -4.01 0.89
N ASP A 104 -9.18 -5.12 1.09
CA ASP A 104 -9.79 -5.41 2.38
C ASP A 104 -8.71 -5.48 3.47
N ALA A 105 -8.92 -4.83 4.61
CA ALA A 105 -7.91 -4.76 5.67
C ALA A 105 -7.49 -6.16 6.19
N SER A 106 -8.34 -7.17 6.05
CA SER A 106 -8.02 -8.57 6.39
C SER A 106 -6.91 -9.14 5.51
N PHE A 107 -6.65 -8.60 4.31
CA PHE A 107 -5.54 -9.01 3.45
C PHE A 107 -4.20 -9.00 4.20
N TRP A 108 -3.92 -7.92 4.95
CA TRP A 108 -2.67 -7.75 5.70
C TRP A 108 -2.56 -8.66 6.92
N THR A 109 -3.64 -9.36 7.28
CA THR A 109 -3.61 -10.43 8.30
C THR A 109 -3.19 -11.78 7.72
N MET A 110 -3.17 -11.92 6.39
CA MET A 110 -2.81 -13.14 5.67
C MET A 110 -1.49 -13.00 4.90
N TYR A 111 -1.19 -11.79 4.42
CA TYR A 111 -0.04 -11.49 3.59
C TYR A 111 0.79 -10.32 4.15
N SER A 112 2.10 -10.33 3.92
CA SER A 112 2.96 -9.17 4.22
C SER A 112 3.29 -8.32 3.00
N ARG A 113 2.90 -8.78 1.80
CA ARG A 113 3.19 -8.12 0.53
C ARG A 113 1.95 -8.16 -0.35
N ALA A 114 1.67 -7.05 -1.01
CA ALA A 114 0.62 -6.97 -2.02
C ALA A 114 1.19 -6.45 -3.34
N VAL A 115 0.79 -7.06 -4.45
CA VAL A 115 1.02 -6.51 -5.78
C VAL A 115 -0.31 -6.28 -6.45
N ILE A 116 -0.51 -5.08 -7.01
CA ILE A 116 -1.59 -4.83 -7.95
C ILE A 116 -0.99 -4.87 -9.35
N SER A 117 -1.56 -5.65 -10.25
CA SER A 117 -1.15 -5.68 -11.65
C SER A 117 -2.28 -5.27 -12.57
N MET A 118 -1.93 -4.49 -13.59
CA MET A 118 -2.83 -3.99 -14.62
C MET A 118 -2.45 -4.57 -15.97
N HIS A 119 -3.45 -5.08 -16.69
CA HIS A 119 -3.30 -5.51 -18.07
C HIS A 119 -4.14 -4.61 -18.97
N VAL A 120 -3.51 -4.14 -20.03
CA VAL A 120 -4.12 -3.30 -21.05
C VAL A 120 -4.17 -4.10 -22.35
N GLY A 121 -5.35 -4.18 -22.95
CA GLY A 121 -5.62 -5.06 -24.08
C GLY A 121 -4.88 -4.66 -25.36
N GLU A 122 -5.14 -5.43 -26.42
CA GLU A 122 -4.48 -5.23 -27.71
C GLU A 122 -4.74 -3.85 -28.31
N GLY A 123 -3.70 -3.28 -28.93
CA GLY A 123 -3.80 -2.05 -29.71
C GLY A 123 -2.47 -1.44 -30.11
N GLY A 124 -1.37 -2.20 -30.04
CA GLY A 124 -0.06 -1.80 -30.55
C GLY A 124 0.61 -0.65 -29.78
N GLY A 125 0.57 -0.69 -28.45
CA GLY A 125 1.33 0.24 -27.60
C GLY A 125 2.14 -0.53 -26.55
N ASN A 126 3.17 0.08 -25.98
CA ASN A 126 3.97 -0.51 -24.90
C ASN A 126 3.95 0.36 -23.63
N PRO A 127 3.90 -0.27 -22.44
CA PRO A 127 3.87 -1.71 -22.17
C PRO A 127 2.44 -2.26 -22.23
N ASP A 128 2.28 -3.58 -22.24
CA ASP A 128 0.96 -4.25 -22.25
C ASP A 128 0.50 -4.67 -20.84
N ALA A 129 1.43 -4.73 -19.88
CA ALA A 129 1.08 -4.86 -18.47
C ALA A 129 2.00 -4.06 -17.54
N PHE A 130 1.44 -3.72 -16.39
CA PHE A 130 2.06 -2.96 -15.32
C PHE A 130 1.85 -3.71 -14.00
N ALA A 131 2.79 -3.62 -13.08
CA ALA A 131 2.64 -4.15 -11.73
C ALA A 131 3.28 -3.21 -10.71
N TRP A 132 2.62 -3.07 -9.57
CA TRP A 132 3.09 -2.24 -8.47
C TRP A 132 3.14 -3.05 -7.19
N LEU A 133 4.26 -2.98 -6.48
CA LEU A 133 4.36 -3.47 -5.11
C LEU A 133 3.77 -2.40 -4.19
N ILE A 134 2.69 -2.74 -3.49
CA ILE A 134 1.98 -1.83 -2.60
C ILE A 134 2.75 -1.67 -1.29
N THR A 135 2.71 -0.47 -0.75
CA THR A 135 3.26 -0.16 0.57
C THR A 135 2.54 -1.00 1.62
N PRO A 136 3.28 -1.73 2.48
CA PRO A 136 2.65 -2.59 3.48
C PRO A 136 1.68 -1.84 4.39
N GLY A 137 0.47 -2.39 4.53
CA GLY A 137 -0.59 -1.84 5.39
C GLY A 137 -1.56 -0.88 4.69
N GLU A 138 -1.26 -0.44 3.47
CA GLU A 138 -2.14 0.44 2.72
C GLU A 138 -3.36 -0.33 2.17
N VAL A 139 -4.53 0.29 2.29
CA VAL A 139 -5.83 -0.35 1.98
C VAL A 139 -6.60 0.34 0.87
N SER A 140 -6.11 1.48 0.39
CA SER A 140 -6.73 2.19 -0.72
C SER A 140 -5.78 3.21 -1.31
N GLY A 141 -5.93 3.50 -2.60
CA GLY A 141 -5.22 4.57 -3.30
C GLY A 141 -5.88 4.88 -4.63
N THR A 142 -5.34 5.85 -5.36
CA THR A 142 -5.78 6.14 -6.73
C THR A 142 -5.02 5.30 -7.75
N PHE A 143 -5.59 5.15 -8.94
CA PHE A 143 -4.87 4.69 -10.12
C PHE A 143 -5.35 5.44 -11.37
N SER A 144 -4.48 5.50 -12.37
CA SER A 144 -4.82 6.00 -13.69
C SER A 144 -4.13 5.19 -14.80
N TYR A 145 -4.75 5.19 -15.98
CA TYR A 145 -4.15 4.69 -17.20
C TYR A 145 -4.52 5.61 -18.37
N GLU A 146 -3.52 5.94 -19.19
CA GLU A 146 -3.66 6.77 -20.38
C GLU A 146 -3.03 6.07 -21.60
N ARG A 147 -3.81 6.02 -22.69
CA ARG A 147 -3.39 5.50 -23.99
C ARG A 147 -2.53 6.50 -24.76
N VAL A 148 -1.76 5.98 -25.72
CA VAL A 148 -0.89 6.79 -26.58
C VAL A 148 -1.71 7.49 -27.65
N ALA A 149 -2.01 8.78 -27.50
CA ALA A 149 -2.72 9.58 -28.51
C ALA A 149 -4.00 8.90 -29.06
N GLY A 150 -4.77 8.25 -28.17
CA GLY A 150 -5.99 7.51 -28.52
C GLY A 150 -5.78 6.16 -29.24
N LYS A 151 -4.54 5.71 -29.37
CA LYS A 151 -4.15 4.39 -29.88
C LYS A 151 -3.68 3.49 -28.74
N GLY A 152 -3.82 2.18 -28.91
CA GLY A 152 -3.61 1.22 -27.83
C GLY A 152 -4.92 0.65 -27.29
N GLY A 153 -4.85 -0.54 -26.69
CA GLY A 153 -6.02 -1.15 -26.07
C GLY A 153 -6.39 -0.48 -24.76
N GLY A 154 -7.59 -0.78 -24.30
CA GLY A 154 -8.11 -0.29 -23.04
C GLY A 154 -7.65 -1.10 -21.85
N LEU A 155 -7.86 -0.56 -20.64
CA LEU A 155 -7.77 -1.35 -19.41
C LEU A 155 -8.67 -2.60 -19.53
N SER A 156 -8.06 -3.79 -19.49
CA SER A 156 -8.78 -5.06 -19.59
C SER A 156 -9.07 -5.65 -18.22
N ASN A 157 -8.06 -5.69 -17.35
CA ASN A 157 -8.21 -6.27 -16.02
C ASN A 157 -7.19 -5.71 -15.02
N LEU A 158 -7.58 -5.76 -13.75
CA LEU A 158 -6.70 -5.57 -12.60
C LEU A 158 -6.70 -6.86 -11.76
N PHE A 159 -5.54 -7.23 -11.23
CA PHE A 159 -5.40 -8.33 -10.28
C PHE A 159 -4.77 -7.84 -8.98
N LEU A 160 -5.18 -8.45 -7.87
CA LEU A 160 -4.51 -8.35 -6.58
C LEU A 160 -3.77 -9.66 -6.29
N TRP A 161 -2.53 -9.53 -5.85
CA TRP A 161 -1.65 -10.65 -5.51
C TRP A 161 -1.16 -10.51 -4.07
N GLY A 162 -1.25 -11.58 -3.30
CA GLY A 162 -0.72 -11.69 -1.94
C GLY A 162 0.50 -12.58 -1.87
N SER A 163 1.47 -12.18 -1.05
CA SER A 163 2.59 -13.05 -0.67
C SER A 163 3.20 -12.70 0.68
N GLY A 164 4.10 -13.57 1.13
CA GLY A 164 4.79 -13.50 2.40
C GLY A 164 3.87 -13.77 3.59
N THR A 165 4.47 -14.07 4.73
CA THR A 165 3.73 -14.16 5.99
C THR A 165 3.73 -12.79 6.67
N PRO A 166 2.61 -12.33 7.23
CA PRO A 166 2.56 -11.11 8.04
C PRO A 166 3.63 -11.19 9.11
N LYS A 167 4.52 -10.20 9.13
CA LYS A 167 5.35 -10.01 10.32
C LYS A 167 4.41 -9.48 11.39
N THR A 168 4.00 -10.33 12.32
CA THR A 168 3.38 -9.86 13.55
C THR A 168 4.44 -9.04 14.29
N SER A 169 4.46 -7.73 14.05
CA SER A 169 5.16 -6.80 14.93
C SER A 169 4.39 -6.82 16.24
N VAL A 170 4.75 -7.77 17.11
CA VAL A 170 4.36 -7.68 18.51
C VAL A 170 4.97 -6.37 18.97
N SER A 171 4.13 -5.41 19.37
CA SER A 171 4.60 -4.17 19.97
C SER A 171 5.61 -4.58 21.04
N GLU A 172 6.89 -4.26 20.84
CA GLU A 172 7.88 -4.52 21.88
C GLU A 172 7.30 -3.86 23.13
N PRO A 173 7.10 -4.62 24.24
CA PRO A 173 6.63 -4.01 25.46
C PRO A 173 7.55 -2.82 25.68
N ASN A 174 6.98 -1.63 25.89
CA ASN A 174 7.78 -0.42 26.02
C ASN A 174 8.50 -0.51 27.37
N ILE A 175 9.54 -1.35 27.43
CA ILE A 175 10.33 -1.67 28.61
C ILE A 175 10.92 -0.37 29.13
N ALA A 176 11.23 0.59 28.26
CA ALA A 176 11.65 1.92 28.66
C ALA A 176 10.59 2.63 29.52
N ILE A 177 9.30 2.65 29.10
CA ILE A 177 8.22 3.21 29.93
C ILE A 177 8.04 2.43 31.23
N LEU A 178 8.05 1.09 31.19
CA LEU A 178 7.92 0.26 32.39
C LEU A 178 9.09 0.47 33.37
N LEU A 179 10.32 0.60 32.86
CA LEU A 179 11.52 0.87 33.64
C LEU A 179 11.47 2.29 34.22
N LEU A 180 10.99 3.28 33.45
CA LEU A 180 10.83 4.65 33.92
C LEU A 180 9.79 4.73 35.05
N LEU A 181 8.64 4.07 34.89
CA LEU A 181 7.62 3.97 35.93
C LEU A 181 8.14 3.22 37.18
N GLY A 182 8.91 2.15 36.98
CA GLY A 182 9.61 1.44 38.05
C GLY A 182 10.58 2.33 38.82
N LEU A 183 11.39 3.12 38.12
CA LEU A 183 12.33 4.05 38.77
C LEU A 183 11.60 5.17 39.52
N ILE A 184 10.57 5.77 38.93
CA ILE A 184 9.76 6.83 39.56
C ILE A 184 9.11 6.32 40.84
N SER A 185 8.56 5.11 40.85
CA SER A 185 7.94 4.52 42.04
C SER A 185 8.96 4.31 43.18
N VAL A 186 10.20 3.89 42.88
CA VAL A 186 11.28 3.80 43.88
C VAL A 186 11.66 5.18 44.44
N PHE A 187 11.77 6.20 43.59
CA PHE A 187 12.05 7.57 44.03
C PHE A 187 10.92 8.15 44.91
N ALA A 188 9.67 7.84 44.60
CA ALA A 188 8.52 8.29 45.38
C ALA A 188 8.44 7.62 46.76
N VAL A 189 8.78 6.33 46.86
CA VAL A 189 8.83 5.60 48.15
C VAL A 189 9.96 6.14 49.03
N ARG A 190 11.15 6.39 48.47
CA ARG A 190 12.32 6.84 49.24
C ARG A 190 12.18 8.25 49.82
N ARG A 191 11.29 9.10 49.29
CA ARG A 191 11.01 10.44 49.83
C ARG A 191 9.98 10.47 50.97
N ARG A 192 9.37 9.33 51.32
CA ARG A 192 8.39 9.21 52.42
C ARG A 192 8.94 8.64 53.73
N THR A 193 10.19 8.14 53.74
CA THR A 193 10.96 7.81 54.93
C THR A 193 11.89 8.94 55.30
#